data_AF-A0A4R2M9P5-F1
#
_entry.id   AF-A0A4R2M9P5-F1
#
_cell.length_a   1.000
_cell.length_b   1.000
_cell.length_c   1.000
_cell.angle_alpha   90.00
_cell.angle_beta   90.00
_cell.angle_gamma   90.00
#
_symmetry.space_group_name_H-M   'P 1'
#
loop_
_entity.id
_entity.type
_entity.pdbx_description
1 polymer ?
#
loop_
_entity_poly.entity_id
_entity_poly.type
_entity_poly.pdbx_seq_one_letter_code
_entity_poly.pdbx_strand_id
1 'polypeptide(L)'
;MELLPESEEMGTAARERAAREVRELVSRYRISETDLRRVLHEVEREREKQALIESRKAEQAHRLARERALHVARQLVEFWRIEPRELAGRLSSPTQPDAMPAVKYRHPVTGESWNGMGAQPEWLRRALGKEGYRVAELRADSSTAAEDS
;
A
#
# COMPACT_ATOMS: atom_id res chain seq x y z
N MET A 1 -3.89 29.54 10.41
CA MET A 1 -4.85 29.83 9.31
C MET A 1 -4.84 28.61 8.40
N GLU A 2 -5.19 27.42 8.94
CA GLU A 2 -6.56 26.92 9.11
C GLU A 2 -7.36 27.07 7.82
N LEU A 3 -7.73 25.94 7.21
CA LEU A 3 -9.06 25.60 6.68
C LEU A 3 -8.96 24.43 5.70
N LEU A 4 -9.10 23.21 6.23
CA LEU A 4 -9.65 22.07 5.50
C LEU A 4 -10.55 21.25 6.47
N PRO A 5 -11.81 21.69 6.71
CA PRO A 5 -12.84 20.80 7.27
C PRO A 5 -14.07 20.59 6.35
N GLU A 6 -14.13 21.16 5.15
CA GLU A 6 -15.40 21.20 4.39
C GLU A 6 -15.93 19.83 3.90
N SER A 7 -15.07 18.82 3.69
CA SER A 7 -15.50 17.50 3.19
C SER A 7 -16.16 16.62 4.26
N GLU A 8 -15.79 16.82 5.53
CA GLU A 8 -16.44 16.14 6.66
C GLU A 8 -17.70 16.92 7.09
N GLU A 9 -17.69 18.25 6.96
CA GLU A 9 -18.81 19.13 7.32
C GLU A 9 -20.07 18.91 6.47
N MET A 10 -19.94 18.55 5.19
CA MET A 10 -21.11 18.21 4.37
C MET A 10 -21.82 16.94 4.85
N GLY A 11 -21.05 15.95 5.34
CA GLY A 11 -21.58 14.71 5.89
C GLY A 11 -22.24 14.90 7.25
N THR A 12 -21.64 15.72 8.13
CA THR A 12 -22.22 16.06 9.44
C THR A 12 -23.46 16.95 9.29
N ALA A 13 -23.44 17.94 8.40
CA ALA A 13 -24.60 18.78 8.12
C ALA A 13 -25.75 18.01 7.48
N ALA A 14 -25.48 17.07 6.57
CA ALA A 14 -26.51 16.18 6.02
C ALA A 14 -27.13 15.26 7.09
N ARG A 15 -26.29 14.71 7.97
CA ARG A 15 -26.73 13.93 9.13
C ARG A 15 -27.57 14.76 10.09
N GLU A 16 -27.19 16.01 10.34
CA GLU A 16 -27.92 16.92 11.21
C GLU A 16 -29.30 17.27 10.64
N ARG A 17 -29.38 17.51 9.32
CA ARG A 17 -30.67 17.71 8.63
C ARG A 17 -31.57 16.49 8.77
N ALA A 18 -31.05 15.30 8.48
CA ALA A 18 -31.81 14.05 8.64
C ALA A 18 -32.28 13.84 10.09
N ALA A 19 -31.44 14.16 11.10
CA ALA A 19 -31.82 14.07 12.49
C ALA A 19 -32.95 15.04 12.87
N ARG A 20 -32.95 16.26 12.30
CA ARG A 20 -34.04 17.23 12.48
C ARG A 20 -35.34 16.73 11.86
N GLU A 21 -35.29 16.17 10.66
CA GLU A 21 -36.46 15.59 9.99
C GLU A 21 -37.04 14.41 10.78
N VAL A 22 -36.20 13.49 11.27
CA VAL A 22 -36.66 12.38 12.12
C VAL A 22 -37.34 12.91 13.40
N ARG A 23 -36.77 13.94 14.03
CA ARG A 23 -37.39 14.60 15.21
C ARG A 23 -38.73 15.25 14.87
N GLU A 24 -38.84 15.91 13.72
CA GLU A 24 -40.09 16.50 13.25
C GLU A 24 -41.14 15.42 12.97
N LEU A 25 -40.79 14.32 12.31
CA LEU A 25 -41.68 13.20 12.04
C LEU A 25 -42.18 12.55 13.34
N VAL A 26 -41.29 12.32 14.31
CA VAL A 26 -41.65 11.77 15.63
C VAL A 26 -42.65 12.71 16.33
N SER A 27 -42.42 14.02 16.28
CA SER A 27 -43.32 15.03 16.87
C SER A 27 -44.66 15.11 16.14
N ARG A 28 -44.65 15.15 14.80
CA ARG A 28 -45.81 15.30 13.92
C ARG A 28 -46.74 14.10 13.96
N TYR A 29 -46.18 12.89 14.01
CA TYR A 29 -46.95 11.64 13.99
C TYR A 29 -47.12 11.01 15.38
N ARG A 30 -46.65 11.67 16.45
CA ARG A 30 -46.65 11.13 17.83
C ARG A 30 -46.13 9.69 17.90
N ILE A 31 -45.02 9.42 17.21
CA ILE A 31 -44.39 8.09 17.20
C ILE A 31 -43.96 7.75 18.63
N SER A 32 -44.37 6.58 19.12
CA SER A 32 -43.99 6.16 20.47
C SER A 32 -42.50 5.83 20.53
N GLU A 33 -41.89 5.97 21.72
CA GLU A 33 -40.49 5.56 21.92
C GLU A 33 -40.27 4.08 21.54
N THR A 34 -41.26 3.23 21.78
CA THR A 34 -41.22 1.81 21.42
C THR A 34 -41.19 1.58 19.91
N ASP A 35 -41.98 2.34 19.15
CA ASP A 35 -41.98 2.29 17.68
C ASP A 35 -40.66 2.83 17.11
N LEU A 36 -40.15 3.92 17.66
CA LEU A 36 -38.85 4.47 17.27
C LEU A 36 -37.70 3.49 17.55
N ARG A 37 -37.68 2.84 18.73
CA ARG A 37 -36.70 1.80 19.07
C ARG A 37 -36.78 0.61 18.12
N ARG A 38 -37.99 0.18 17.73
CA ARG A 38 -38.16 -0.91 16.75
C ARG A 38 -37.52 -0.57 15.41
N VAL A 39 -37.73 0.66 14.91
CA VAL A 39 -37.13 1.12 13.65
C VAL A 39 -35.61 1.19 13.75
N LEU A 40 -35.07 1.70 14.86
CA LEU A 40 -33.61 1.77 15.07
C LEU A 40 -32.98 0.37 15.08
N HIS A 41 -33.57 -0.59 15.79
CA HIS A 41 -33.10 -1.99 15.80
C HIS A 41 -33.19 -2.67 14.43
N GLU A 42 -34.15 -2.29 13.59
CA GLU A 42 -34.25 -2.79 12.21
C GLU A 42 -33.13 -2.23 11.34
N VAL A 43 -32.85 -0.93 11.44
CA VAL A 43 -31.73 -0.28 10.76
C VAL A 43 -30.39 -0.87 11.19
N GLU A 44 -30.18 -1.12 12.48
CA GLU A 44 -28.96 -1.77 12.99
C GLU A 44 -28.80 -3.17 12.42
N ARG A 45 -29.86 -4.00 12.46
CA ARG A 45 -29.83 -5.35 11.88
C ARG A 45 -29.54 -5.34 10.38
N GLU A 46 -30.08 -4.37 9.64
CA GLU A 46 -29.83 -4.25 8.21
C GLU A 46 -28.38 -3.82 7.93
N ARG A 47 -27.83 -2.92 8.75
CA ARG A 47 -26.41 -2.54 8.67
C ARG A 47 -25.48 -3.69 9.01
N GLU A 48 -25.83 -4.52 10.00
CA GLU A 48 -25.07 -5.74 10.35
C GLU A 48 -25.09 -6.76 9.20
N LYS A 49 -26.26 -7.01 8.60
CA LYS A 49 -26.37 -7.86 7.40
C LYS A 49 -25.56 -7.31 6.24
N GLN A 50 -25.62 -5.99 6.01
CA GLN A 50 -24.87 -5.33 4.96
C GLN A 50 -23.37 -5.45 5.20
N ALA A 51 -22.90 -5.24 6.43
CA ALA A 51 -21.51 -5.42 6.80
C ALA A 51 -21.02 -6.86 6.57
N LEU A 52 -21.86 -7.87 6.81
CA LEU A 52 -21.54 -9.26 6.50
C LEU A 52 -21.42 -9.50 4.99
N ILE A 53 -22.32 -8.93 4.19
CA ILE A 53 -22.28 -9.02 2.72
C ILE A 53 -21.05 -8.30 2.18
N GLU A 54 -20.77 -7.10 2.66
CA GLU A 54 -19.61 -6.30 2.28
C GLU A 54 -18.30 -6.95 2.70
N SER A 55 -18.24 -7.53 3.90
CA SER A 55 -17.08 -8.31 4.38
C SER A 55 -16.83 -9.51 3.48
N ARG A 56 -17.86 -10.33 3.22
CA ARG A 56 -17.75 -11.46 2.27
C ARG A 56 -17.33 -11.00 0.89
N LYS A 57 -17.88 -9.89 0.40
CA LYS A 57 -17.53 -9.30 -0.90
C LYS A 57 -16.08 -8.80 -0.91
N ALA A 58 -15.61 -8.21 0.18
CA ALA A 58 -14.23 -7.75 0.33
C ALA A 58 -13.24 -8.94 0.35
N GLU A 59 -13.58 -10.02 1.08
CA GLU A 59 -12.81 -11.26 1.07
C GLU A 59 -12.75 -11.89 -0.32
N GLN A 60 -13.89 -11.95 -1.03
CA GLN A 60 -13.95 -12.41 -2.41
C GLN A 60 -13.14 -11.53 -3.36
N ALA A 61 -13.24 -10.20 -3.22
CA ALA A 61 -12.47 -9.26 -4.02
C ALA A 61 -10.96 -9.44 -3.80
N HIS A 62 -10.53 -9.65 -2.54
CA HIS A 62 -9.15 -9.96 -2.21
C HIS A 62 -8.69 -11.27 -2.86
N ARG A 63 -9.53 -12.31 -2.83
CA ARG A 63 -9.25 -13.60 -3.47
C ARG A 63 -9.06 -13.45 -4.98
N LEU A 64 -9.99 -12.77 -5.66
CA LEU A 64 -9.91 -12.52 -7.10
C LEU A 64 -8.71 -11.64 -7.47
N ALA A 65 -8.39 -10.64 -6.65
CA ALA A 65 -7.21 -9.80 -6.83
C ALA A 65 -5.93 -10.63 -6.74
N ARG A 66 -5.84 -11.55 -5.76
CA ARG A 66 -4.72 -12.48 -5.63
C ARG A 66 -4.62 -13.44 -6.82
N GLU A 67 -5.74 -13.98 -7.30
CA GLU A 67 -5.76 -14.86 -8.47
C GLU A 67 -5.31 -14.12 -9.74
N ARG A 68 -5.78 -12.89 -9.95
CA ARG A 68 -5.32 -12.03 -11.04
C ARG A 68 -3.83 -11.73 -10.93
N ALA A 69 -3.33 -11.41 -9.75
CA ALA A 69 -1.91 -11.17 -9.51
C ALA A 69 -1.05 -12.41 -9.81
N LEU A 70 -1.51 -13.60 -9.40
CA LEU A 70 -0.85 -14.87 -9.73
C LEU A 70 -0.87 -15.15 -11.23
N HIS A 71 -1.97 -14.85 -11.92
CA HIS A 71 -2.05 -14.99 -13.37
C HIS A 71 -1.06 -14.06 -14.08
N VAL A 72 -1.01 -12.78 -13.70
CA VAL A 72 -0.04 -11.82 -14.23
C VAL A 72 1.40 -12.25 -13.92
N ALA A 73 1.67 -12.72 -12.69
CA ALA A 73 2.98 -13.23 -12.32
C ALA A 73 3.41 -14.41 -13.20
N ARG A 74 2.51 -15.36 -13.49
CA ARG A 74 2.78 -16.47 -14.40
C ARG A 74 3.09 -15.99 -15.82
N GLN A 75 2.31 -15.04 -16.35
CA GLN A 75 2.55 -14.45 -17.67
C GLN A 75 3.91 -13.76 -17.75
N LEU A 76 4.29 -13.01 -16.71
CA LEU A 76 5.60 -12.36 -16.64
C LEU A 76 6.74 -13.38 -16.54
N VAL A 77 6.57 -14.42 -15.73
CA VAL A 77 7.54 -15.51 -15.60
C VAL A 77 7.75 -16.22 -16.93
N GLU A 78 6.68 -16.49 -17.67
CA GLU A 78 6.74 -17.15 -18.98
C GLU A 78 7.34 -16.23 -20.06
N PHE A 79 6.85 -14.98 -20.13
CA PHE A 79 7.28 -14.00 -21.13
C PHE A 79 8.77 -13.64 -20.98
N TRP A 80 9.24 -13.43 -19.75
CA TRP A 80 10.63 -13.09 -19.46
C TRP A 80 11.50 -14.32 -19.13
N ARG A 81 10.93 -15.53 -19.18
CA ARG A 81 11.58 -16.81 -18.83
C ARG A 81 12.29 -16.79 -17.47
N ILE A 82 11.69 -16.14 -16.48
CA ILE A 82 12.25 -15.98 -15.13
C ILE A 82 12.35 -17.36 -14.48
N GLU A 83 13.55 -17.75 -14.07
CA GLU A 83 13.74 -19.07 -13.46
C GLU A 83 13.40 -19.06 -11.95
N PRO A 84 12.94 -20.18 -11.37
CA PRO A 84 12.60 -20.26 -9.94
C PRO A 84 13.72 -19.82 -9.00
N ARG A 85 14.99 -19.99 -9.42
CA ARG A 85 16.18 -19.53 -8.70
C ARG A 85 16.28 -18.00 -8.60
N GLU A 86 15.82 -17.28 -9.62
CA GLU A 86 15.79 -15.81 -9.65
C GLU A 86 14.65 -15.26 -8.78
N LEU A 87 13.56 -16.01 -8.63
CA LEU A 87 12.47 -15.68 -7.69
C LEU A 87 12.85 -16.04 -6.24
N ALA A 88 13.47 -17.20 -6.02
CA ALA A 88 13.81 -17.71 -4.68
C ALA A 88 14.78 -16.80 -3.92
N GLY A 89 15.73 -16.15 -4.60
CA GLY A 89 16.66 -15.20 -3.98
C GLY A 89 16.01 -13.93 -3.43
N ARG A 90 14.74 -13.64 -3.77
CA ARG A 90 13.97 -12.49 -3.27
C ARG A 90 12.76 -12.86 -2.41
N LEU A 91 12.48 -14.16 -2.23
CA LEU A 91 11.38 -14.68 -1.42
C LEU A 91 11.83 -15.12 -0.02
N SER A 92 12.93 -14.55 0.50
CA SER A 92 13.18 -14.56 1.94
C SER A 92 11.99 -13.87 2.62
N SER A 93 11.22 -14.64 3.37
CA SER A 93 9.98 -14.25 4.06
C SER A 93 10.20 -13.08 5.02
N PRO A 94 9.13 -12.33 5.39
CA PRO A 94 9.25 -11.17 6.26
C PRO A 94 9.55 -11.61 7.70
N THR A 95 10.83 -11.74 8.04
CA THR A 95 11.31 -11.56 9.40
C THR A 95 11.73 -10.11 9.53
N GLN A 96 10.88 -9.31 10.15
CA GLN A 96 11.30 -8.09 10.85
C GLN A 96 12.00 -8.54 12.16
N PRO A 97 12.91 -7.78 12.80
CA PRO A 97 13.63 -6.55 12.42
C PRO A 97 15.17 -6.78 12.41
N ASP A 98 15.92 -5.71 12.11
CA ASP A 98 17.38 -5.61 12.22
C ASP A 98 18.18 -6.25 11.06
N ALA A 99 18.31 -5.49 9.98
CA ALA A 99 19.53 -5.53 9.19
C ALA A 99 19.72 -4.16 8.55
N MET A 100 20.80 -3.53 8.98
CA MET A 100 21.46 -2.34 8.43
C MET A 100 21.16 -2.13 6.93
N PRO A 101 20.93 -0.88 6.48
CA PRO A 101 20.54 -0.63 5.09
C PRO A 101 21.63 -1.18 4.16
N ALA A 102 21.29 -2.26 3.45
CA ALA A 102 22.19 -2.90 2.49
C ALA A 102 22.63 -1.85 1.47
N VAL A 103 23.88 -1.41 1.60
CA VAL A 103 24.53 -0.52 0.64
C VAL A 103 24.54 -1.25 -0.69
N LYS A 104 23.71 -0.78 -1.62
CA LYS A 104 23.49 -1.45 -2.91
C LYS A 104 24.51 -0.98 -3.95
N TYR A 105 25.02 0.23 -3.77
CA TYR A 105 26.02 0.82 -4.64
C TYR A 105 27.13 1.45 -3.80
N ARG A 106 28.39 1.20 -4.15
CA ARG A 106 29.57 1.80 -3.52
C ARG A 106 30.57 2.25 -4.59
N HIS A 107 31.06 3.47 -4.48
CA HIS A 107 32.10 3.97 -5.38
C HIS A 107 33.45 3.34 -4.99
N PRO A 108 34.19 2.72 -5.93
CA PRO A 108 35.45 2.02 -5.61
C PRO A 108 36.58 2.98 -5.22
N VAL A 109 36.55 4.22 -5.72
CA VAL A 109 37.64 5.20 -5.52
C VAL A 109 37.38 6.12 -4.33
N THR A 110 36.14 6.58 -4.15
CA THR A 110 35.78 7.56 -3.11
C THR A 110 35.15 6.90 -1.88
N GLY A 111 34.75 5.63 -1.98
CA GLY A 111 34.14 4.87 -0.90
C GLY A 111 32.70 5.26 -0.57
N GLU A 112 32.11 6.21 -1.30
CA GLU A 112 30.73 6.67 -1.09
C GLU A 112 29.72 5.57 -1.37
N SER A 113 28.66 5.49 -0.55
CA SER A 113 27.70 4.39 -0.58
C SER A 113 26.26 4.88 -0.71
N TRP A 114 25.45 4.17 -1.49
CA TRP A 114 24.03 4.45 -1.67
C TRP A 114 23.21 3.17 -1.58
N ASN A 115 22.21 3.19 -0.70
CA ASN A 115 21.32 2.06 -0.43
C ASN A 115 20.19 1.91 -1.47
N GLY A 116 20.15 2.78 -2.49
CA GLY A 116 19.15 2.71 -3.55
C GLY A 116 17.76 3.21 -3.14
N MET A 117 17.64 3.91 -2.01
CA MET A 117 16.40 4.54 -1.57
C MET A 117 16.51 6.08 -1.66
N GLY A 118 15.50 6.72 -2.24
CA GLY A 118 15.43 8.19 -2.38
C GLY A 118 16.10 8.76 -3.64
N ALA A 119 16.38 10.07 -3.64
CA ALA A 119 16.99 10.76 -4.76
C ALA A 119 18.45 10.30 -4.97
N GLN A 120 18.84 10.11 -6.23
CA GLN A 120 20.18 9.66 -6.58
C GLN A 120 21.24 10.71 -6.18
N PRO A 121 22.27 10.34 -5.39
CA PRO A 121 23.31 11.27 -4.94
C PRO A 121 24.21 11.72 -6.10
N GLU A 122 24.82 12.90 -5.97
CA GLU A 122 25.61 13.51 -7.04
C GLU A 122 26.84 12.69 -7.44
N TRP A 123 27.50 12.00 -6.50
CA TRP A 123 28.64 11.14 -6.80
C TRP A 123 28.26 10.01 -7.76
N LEU A 124 27.06 9.42 -7.62
CA LEU A 124 26.60 8.34 -8.49
C LEU A 124 26.27 8.86 -9.89
N ARG A 125 25.78 10.10 -10.02
CA ARG A 125 25.59 10.74 -11.33
C ARG A 125 26.90 11.09 -12.01
N ARG A 126 27.89 11.57 -11.24
CA ARG A 126 29.23 11.89 -11.76
C ARG A 126 29.99 10.63 -12.17
N ALA A 127 29.91 9.57 -11.37
CA ALA A 127 30.51 8.28 -11.67
C ALA A 127 29.97 7.70 -12.99
N LEU A 128 28.65 7.73 -13.19
CA LEU A 128 28.01 7.21 -14.42
C LEU A 128 28.20 8.11 -15.65
N GLY A 129 28.34 9.43 -15.47
CA GLY A 129 28.35 10.39 -16.57
C GLY A 129 29.72 10.94 -16.95
N LYS A 130 30.51 11.39 -15.96
CA LYS A 130 31.82 12.01 -16.18
C LYS A 130 32.98 11.02 -16.10
N GLU A 131 32.88 10.04 -15.21
CA GLU A 131 33.94 9.06 -14.98
C GLU A 131 33.72 7.77 -15.80
N GLY A 132 32.52 7.60 -16.39
CA GLY A 132 32.22 6.52 -17.33
C GLY A 132 32.00 5.15 -16.70
N TYR A 133 31.88 5.08 -15.36
CA TYR A 133 31.59 3.84 -14.64
C TYR A 133 30.21 3.29 -15.01
N ARG A 134 30.09 1.96 -15.02
CA ARG A 134 28.79 1.31 -15.22
C ARG A 134 28.14 0.99 -13.87
N VAL A 135 26.80 0.97 -13.86
CA VAL A 135 25.99 0.61 -12.67
C VAL A 135 26.37 -0.76 -12.10
N ALA A 136 26.87 -1.67 -12.94
CA ALA A 136 27.35 -2.99 -12.53
C ALA A 136 28.68 -2.96 -11.76
N GLU A 137 29.56 -1.99 -12.03
CA GLU A 137 30.85 -1.86 -11.34
C GLU A 137 30.68 -1.15 -10.00
N LEU A 138 29.77 -0.18 -9.95
CA LEU A 138 29.42 0.56 -8.74
C LEU A 138 28.55 -0.22 -7.78
N ARG A 139 28.15 -1.45 -8.13
CA ARG A 139 27.38 -2.33 -7.26
C ARG A 139 28.27 -2.95 -6.20
N ALA A 140 27.83 -2.97 -4.95
CA ALA A 140 28.65 -3.51 -3.85
C ALA A 140 28.96 -5.01 -3.99
N ASP A 141 28.24 -5.73 -4.87
CA ASP A 141 28.50 -7.13 -5.24
C ASP A 141 29.67 -7.35 -6.21
N SER A 142 30.30 -6.29 -6.75
CA SER A 142 31.44 -6.42 -7.69
C SER A 142 32.80 -6.67 -7.02
N SER A 143 32.85 -6.84 -5.70
CA SER A 143 34.11 -7.07 -4.96
C SER A 143 34.59 -8.52 -5.05
N THR A 144 34.83 -9.02 -6.26
CA THR A 144 35.71 -10.15 -6.60
C THR A 144 35.79 -10.24 -8.12
N ALA A 145 36.83 -9.63 -8.69
CA ALA A 145 37.52 -10.06 -9.92
C ALA A 145 38.40 -8.92 -10.45
N ALA A 146 39.52 -8.63 -9.78
CA ALA A 146 40.69 -7.99 -10.41
C ALA A 146 41.91 -8.12 -9.47
N GLU A 147 43.08 -8.34 -10.06
CA GLU A 147 44.43 -8.56 -9.47
C GLU A 147 44.73 -10.04 -9.16
N ASP A 148 45.06 -10.88 -10.15
CA ASP A 148 46.24 -10.95 -11.05
C ASP A 148 47.50 -11.52 -10.35
N SER A 149 48.13 -12.49 -11.04
CA SER A 149 49.27 -13.32 -10.61
C SER A 149 50.59 -12.58 -10.41
#